data_AF-A0A354MX97-F1
#
_entry.id   AF-A0A354MX97-F1
#
_cell.length_a   1.000
_cell.length_b   1.000
_cell.length_c   1.000
_cell.angle_alpha   90.00
_cell.angle_beta   90.00
_cell.angle_gamma   90.00
#
_symmetry.space_group_name_H-M   'P 1'
#
loop_
_entity.id
_entity.type
_entity.pdbx_description
1 polymer ?
#
loop_
_entity_poly.entity_id
_entity_poly.type
_entity_poly.pdbx_seq_one_letter_code
_entity_poly.pdbx_strand_id
1 'polypeptide(L)' 'MTHISVNNGTSYCTVKEAIEAVGMDEIVSMMDDEIREELANEWQGEEDDYEGFVTEYLRRASEDLIIG' A
#
# COMPACT_ATOMS: atom_id res chain seq x y z
N MET A 1 6.77 0.42 -10.44
CA MET A 1 6.33 0.80 -9.09
C MET A 1 5.17 1.74 -9.29
N THR A 2 4.01 1.33 -8.80
CA THR A 2 2.76 2.06 -8.90
C THR A 2 2.67 3.10 -7.79
N HIS A 3 1.70 4.00 -7.92
CA HIS A 3 1.50 5.12 -7.01
C HIS A 3 0.33 4.86 -6.06
N ILE A 4 0.29 5.61 -4.96
CA ILE A 4 -0.82 5.61 -4.02
C ILE A 4 -1.50 6.98 -4.03
N SER A 5 -2.83 6.97 -4.03
CA SER A 5 -3.68 8.15 -3.92
C SER A 5 -4.70 7.92 -2.82
N VAL A 6 -4.91 8.92 -1.97
CA VAL A 6 -5.94 8.92 -0.90
C VAL A 6 -7.09 9.88 -1.18
N ASN A 7 -7.23 10.31 -2.44
CA ASN A 7 -8.27 11.26 -2.87
C ASN A 7 -8.85 10.91 -4.25
N ASN A 8 -9.21 9.64 -4.45
CA ASN A 8 -9.84 9.16 -5.69
C ASN A 8 -9.02 9.44 -6.95
N GLY A 9 -7.69 9.36 -6.86
CA GLY A 9 -6.79 9.58 -7.99
C GLY A 9 -6.60 11.05 -8.37
N THR A 10 -7.08 11.99 -7.54
CA THR A 10 -6.91 13.44 -7.81
C THR A 10 -5.44 13.86 -7.69
N SER A 11 -4.71 13.28 -6.74
CA SER A 11 -3.27 13.42 -6.58
C SER A 11 -2.66 12.18 -5.94
N TYR A 12 -1.37 12.00 -6.17
CA TYR A 12 -0.59 10.95 -5.53
C TYR A 12 0.20 11.50 -4.34
N CYS A 13 0.40 10.65 -3.34
CA CYS A 13 1.18 10.97 -2.15
C CYS A 13 2.24 9.90 -1.88
N THR A 14 3.09 10.16 -0.90
CA THR A 14 4.01 9.16 -0.37
C THR A 14 3.26 8.11 0.45
N VAL A 15 3.86 6.92 0.58
CA VAL A 15 3.31 5.85 1.43
C VAL A 15 3.12 6.33 2.86
N LYS A 16 4.10 7.06 3.41
CA LYS A 16 4.01 7.64 4.74
C LYS A 16 2.80 8.57 4.89
N GLU A 17 2.62 9.51 3.96
CA GLU A 17 1.46 10.43 3.98
C GLU A 17 0.14 9.68 3.86
N ALA A 18 0.08 8.61 3.06
CA ALA A 18 -1.12 7.79 2.96
C ALA A 18 -1.46 7.08 4.28
N ILE A 19 -0.46 6.46 4.93
CA ILE A 19 -0.64 5.80 6.23
C ILE A 19 -1.09 6.81 7.30
N GLU A 20 -0.49 8.01 7.32
CA GLU A 20 -0.89 9.08 8.24
C GLU A 20 -2.32 9.60 7.96
N ALA A 21 -2.76 9.59 6.69
CA ALA A 21 -4.06 10.12 6.27
C ALA A 21 -5.22 9.16 6.51
N VAL A 22 -5.07 7.88 6.15
CA VAL A 22 -6.17 6.89 6.17
C VAL A 22 -5.91 5.69 7.08
N GLY A 23 -4.67 5.49 7.52
CA GLY A 23 -4.27 4.33 8.31
C GLY A 23 -4.01 3.07 7.47
N MET A 24 -3.30 2.12 8.07
CA MET A 24 -2.92 0.87 7.39
C MET A 24 -4.12 -0.03 7.08
N ASP A 25 -5.14 -0.06 7.95
CA ASP A 25 -6.32 -0.92 7.76
C ASP A 25 -7.08 -0.57 6.47
N GLU A 26 -7.25 0.72 6.19
CA GLU A 26 -7.90 1.20 4.96
C GLU A 26 -7.04 0.97 3.71
N ILE A 27 -5.72 1.11 3.85
CA ILE A 27 -4.79 0.79 2.77
C ILE A 27 -4.89 -0.69 2.41
N VAL A 28 -4.86 -1.56 3.42
CA VAL A 28 -4.94 -3.02 3.26
C VAL A 28 -6.26 -3.48 2.67
N SER A 29 -7.38 -2.85 3.07
CA SER A 29 -8.70 -3.20 2.52
C SER A 29 -8.85 -2.91 1.03
N MET A 30 -8.04 -2.00 0.51
CA MET A 30 -8.01 -1.60 -0.90
C MET A 30 -6.92 -2.31 -1.71
N MET A 31 -6.01 -3.04 -1.08
CA MET A 31 -4.99 -3.83 -1.76
C MET A 31 -5.62 -5.04 -2.48
N ASP A 32 -4.99 -5.45 -3.57
CA ASP A 32 -5.25 -6.73 -4.20
C ASP A 32 -4.88 -7.87 -3.23
N ASP A 33 -5.85 -8.73 -2.94
CA ASP A 33 -5.71 -9.80 -1.96
C ASP A 33 -4.62 -10.81 -2.34
N GLU A 34 -4.47 -11.14 -3.63
CA GLU A 34 -3.49 -12.13 -4.08
C GLU A 34 -2.07 -11.61 -3.86
N ILE A 35 -1.80 -10.38 -4.30
CA ILE A 35 -0.48 -9.75 -4.13
C ILE A 35 -0.18 -9.51 -2.66
N ARG A 36 -1.17 -9.06 -1.88
CA ARG A 36 -1.02 -8.79 -0.45
C ARG A 36 -0.70 -10.07 0.32
N GLU A 37 -1.40 -11.17 0.04
CA GLU A 37 -1.19 -12.44 0.71
C GLU A 37 0.15 -13.08 0.31
N GLU A 38 0.53 -13.02 -0.96
CA GLU A 38 1.85 -13.47 -1.41
C GLU A 38 2.97 -12.69 -0.72
N LEU A 39 2.88 -11.35 -0.72
CA LEU A 39 3.85 -10.52 -0.03
C LEU A 39 3.88 -10.78 1.48
N ALA A 40 2.73 -10.96 2.13
CA ALA A 40 2.66 -11.25 3.56
C ALA A 40 3.34 -12.59 3.92
N ASN A 41 3.21 -13.61 3.06
CA ASN A 41 3.89 -14.89 3.25
C ASN A 41 5.42 -14.80 3.05
N GLU A 42 5.86 -13.87 2.20
CA GLU A 42 7.26 -13.67 1.85
C GLU A 42 7.94 -12.57 2.66
N TRP A 43 7.19 -11.81 3.47
CA TRP A 43 7.70 -10.62 4.13
C TRP A 43 8.85 -10.97 5.07
N GLN A 44 10.00 -10.32 4.84
CA GLN A 44 11.21 -10.47 5.65
C GLN A 44 11.58 -9.19 6.42
N GLY A 45 10.75 -8.15 6.34
CA GLY A 45 10.94 -6.92 7.11
C GLY A 45 10.47 -7.08 8.56
N GLU A 46 10.62 -6.01 9.35
CA GLU A 46 10.08 -5.95 10.71
C GLU A 46 8.54 -5.97 10.69
N GLU A 47 7.92 -6.47 11.75
CA GLU A 47 6.45 -6.57 11.86
C GLU A 47 5.75 -5.20 11.87
N ASP A 48 6.44 -4.13 12.27
CA ASP A 48 5.92 -2.76 12.35
C ASP A 48 6.35 -1.86 11.17
N ASP A 49 7.08 -2.40 10.19
CA ASP A 49 7.50 -1.66 8.99
C ASP A 49 6.38 -1.61 7.94
N TYR A 50 5.31 -0.89 8.27
CA TYR A 50 4.18 -0.69 7.36
C TYR A 50 4.57 0.10 6.10
N GLU A 51 5.49 1.07 6.23
CA GLU A 51 5.95 1.85 5.07
C GLU A 51 6.72 0.96 4.09
N GLY A 52 7.60 0.10 4.59
CA GLY A 52 8.30 -0.90 3.79
C GLY A 52 7.34 -1.89 3.16
N PHE A 53 6.36 -2.40 3.91
CA PHE A 53 5.38 -3.36 3.41
C PHE A 53 4.57 -2.78 2.24
N VAL A 54 3.99 -1.60 2.41
CA VAL A 54 3.20 -0.94 1.36
C VAL A 54 4.09 -0.55 0.17
N THR A 55 5.33 -0.13 0.42
CA THR A 55 6.29 0.17 -0.65
C THR A 55 6.58 -1.06 -1.51
N GLU A 56 6.79 -2.22 -0.89
CA GLU A 56 7.05 -3.46 -1.62
C GLU A 56 5.80 -3.96 -2.34
N TYR A 57 4.62 -3.82 -1.74
CA TYR A 57 3.34 -4.08 -2.41
C TYR A 57 3.22 -3.24 -3.71
N LEU A 58 3.45 -1.91 -3.64
CA LEU A 58 3.39 -1.02 -4.80
C LEU A 58 4.44 -1.32 -5.88
N ARG A 59 5.50 -2.08 -5.55
CA ARG A 59 6.45 -2.56 -6.57
C ARG A 59 5.91 -3.76 -7.34
N ARG A 60 5.09 -4.60 -6.69
CA ARG A 60 4.50 -5.82 -7.25
C ARG A 60 3.16 -5.56 -7.91
N ALA A 61 2.40 -4.59 -7.40
CA ALA A 61 1.09 -4.22 -7.93
C ALA A 61 1.15 -3.84 -9.41
N SER A 62 0.15 -4.29 -10.16
CA SER A 62 -0.05 -3.96 -11.58
C SER A 62 -0.70 -2.60 -11.77
N GLU A 63 -1.44 -2.13 -10.77
CA GLU A 63 -2.23 -0.90 -10.80
C GLU A 63 -1.89 0.04 -9.63
N ASP A 64 -2.19 1.32 -9.81
CA ASP A 64 -2.10 2.31 -8.75
C ASP A 64 -3.12 2.00 -7.64
N LEU A 65 -2.72 2.18 -6.38
CA LEU A 65 -3.62 2.02 -5.25
C LEU A 65 -4.41 3.31 -5.06
N ILE A 66 -5.69 3.28 -5.43
CA ILE A 66 -6.59 4.43 -5.34
C ILE A 66 -7.56 4.23 -4.16
N ILE A 67 -7.45 5.10 -3.17
CA ILE A 67 -8.24 5.12 -1.94
C ILE A 67 -9.04 6.44 -1.93
N GLY A 68 -10.33 6.39 -1.61
CA GLY A 68 -11.19 7.58 -1.52
C GLY A 68 -12.66 7.32 -1.75
#